data_AF-A0A355TN65-F1
#
_entry.id   AF-A0A355TN65-F1
#
_cell.length_a   1.000
_cell.length_b   1.000
_cell.length_c   1.000
_cell.angle_alpha   90.00
_cell.angle_beta   90.00
_cell.angle_gamma   90.00
#
_symmetry.space_group_name_H-M   'P 1'
#
loop_
_entity.id
_entity.type
_entity.pdbx_description
1 polymer ?
#
loop_
_entity_poly.entity_id
_entity_poly.type
_entity_poly.pdbx_seq_one_letter_code
_entity_poly.pdbx_strand_id
1 'polypeptide(L)'
;MMLQYGRLKVEVFKLAFLTYYTDPKKKKLQIIEIVAVVILLIVGIIFIPPIIKEHQQFQTAVAFHNMGHEHLHSNNDEAALECFQAAIRTYPMEESFLEIASIHHFKGNHEKEIEVYRDGLKSLKDSSKLRCALATEYYLQEKYDEAITESEIALKIDPYNSEAKNVLEHCQKYKAHPEKRGKHNLNQEELNKRYNINHQHNGCHGH
;
A
#
# COMPACT_ATOMS: atom_id res chain seq x y z
N MET A 1 -49.75 39.30 16.38
CA MET A 1 -48.73 38.23 16.38
C MET A 1 -48.77 37.43 15.07
N MET A 2 -48.62 38.08 13.91
CA MET A 2 -48.79 37.44 12.58
C MET A 2 -47.93 38.12 11.47
N LEU A 3 -46.76 38.69 11.79
CA LEU A 3 -45.91 39.35 10.78
C LEU A 3 -44.42 38.95 10.80
N GLN A 4 -44.01 38.02 11.68
CA GLN A 4 -42.62 37.52 11.71
C GLN A 4 -42.44 36.11 11.13
N TYR A 5 -43.52 35.35 10.89
CA TYR A 5 -43.41 33.97 10.37
C TYR A 5 -43.08 33.89 8.87
N GLY A 6 -43.28 34.96 8.10
CA GLY A 6 -43.00 34.99 6.66
C GLY A 6 -41.54 35.27 6.30
N ARG A 7 -40.78 35.95 7.17
CA ARG A 7 -39.39 36.35 6.89
C ARG A 7 -38.39 35.22 7.11
N LEU A 8 -38.71 34.28 8.01
CA LEU A 8 -37.82 33.17 8.36
C LEU A 8 -37.77 32.08 7.27
N LYS A 9 -38.86 31.85 6.51
CA LYS A 9 -38.85 30.85 5.42
C LYS A 9 -37.99 31.25 4.21
N VAL A 10 -37.76 32.55 4.01
CA VAL A 10 -36.98 33.04 2.87
C VAL A 10 -35.47 32.88 3.11
N GLU A 11 -35.03 32.93 4.37
CA GLU A 11 -33.61 32.75 4.71
C GLU A 11 -33.20 31.27 4.81
N VAL A 12 -34.09 30.40 5.27
CA VAL A 12 -33.82 28.94 5.38
C VAL A 12 -33.72 28.28 4.00
N PHE A 13 -34.25 28.90 2.95
CA PHE A 13 -34.15 28.43 1.56
C PHE A 13 -32.92 28.95 0.79
N LYS A 14 -31.99 29.66 1.44
CA LYS A 14 -30.67 30.02 0.88
C LYS A 14 -29.67 28.86 0.88
N LEU A 15 -30.17 27.62 0.88
CA LEU A 15 -29.41 26.40 0.59
C LEU A 15 -29.73 25.84 -0.81
N ALA A 16 -30.44 26.59 -1.65
CA ALA A 16 -30.62 26.27 -3.05
C ALA A 16 -29.54 26.98 -3.88
N PHE A 17 -28.59 26.21 -4.42
CA PHE A 17 -27.41 26.64 -5.18
C PHE A 17 -27.68 27.42 -6.49
N LEU A 18 -28.89 27.93 -6.70
CA LEU A 18 -29.27 28.74 -7.86
C LEU A 18 -30.20 29.86 -7.40
N THR A 19 -29.62 30.96 -6.94
CA THR A 19 -30.37 32.21 -6.71
C THR A 19 -30.92 32.70 -8.05
N TYR A 20 -32.23 32.50 -8.27
CA TYR A 20 -32.90 33.01 -9.47
C TYR A 20 -33.04 34.53 -9.37
N TYR A 21 -32.26 35.27 -10.17
CA TYR A 21 -32.30 36.72 -10.17
C TYR A 21 -33.39 37.23 -11.13
N THR A 22 -34.36 37.96 -10.61
CA THR A 22 -35.39 38.65 -11.42
C THR A 22 -34.89 39.95 -12.06
N ASP A 23 -33.81 40.53 -11.51
CA ASP A 23 -33.20 41.77 -12.00
C ASP A 23 -32.47 41.54 -13.35
N PRO A 24 -32.87 42.21 -14.45
CA PRO A 24 -32.23 42.05 -15.76
C PRO A 24 -30.74 42.38 -15.78
N LYS A 25 -30.25 43.23 -14.85
CA LYS A 25 -28.82 43.57 -14.75
C LYS A 25 -27.98 42.42 -14.17
N LYS A 26 -28.59 41.46 -13.45
CA LYS A 26 -27.91 40.32 -12.80
C LYS A 26 -28.00 39.00 -13.58
N LYS A 27 -28.70 38.97 -14.72
CA LYS A 27 -28.83 37.75 -15.56
C LYS A 27 -27.49 37.16 -16.01
N LYS A 28 -26.47 37.99 -16.27
CA LYS A 28 -25.12 37.51 -16.62
C LYS A 28 -24.46 36.74 -15.48
N LEU A 29 -24.64 37.20 -14.24
CA LEU A 29 -24.14 36.52 -13.04
C LEU A 29 -24.84 35.16 -12.86
N GLN A 30 -26.16 35.12 -13.07
CA GLN A 30 -26.95 33.89 -13.03
C GLN A 30 -26.46 32.83 -14.03
N ILE A 31 -26.14 33.23 -15.27
CA ILE A 31 -25.61 32.31 -16.30
C ILE A 31 -24.27 31.74 -15.85
N ILE A 32 -23.38 32.56 -15.27
CA ILE A 32 -22.08 32.10 -14.77
C ILE A 32 -22.26 31.11 -13.62
N GLU A 33 -23.17 31.37 -12.68
CA GLU A 33 -23.49 30.45 -11.57
C GLU A 33 -24.00 29.10 -12.10
N ILE A 34 -24.95 29.11 -13.05
CA ILE A 34 -25.47 27.89 -13.68
C ILE A 34 -24.36 27.12 -14.38
N VAL A 35 -23.55 27.81 -15.19
CA VAL A 35 -22.44 27.19 -15.92
C VAL A 35 -21.43 26.57 -14.95
N ALA A 36 -21.11 27.26 -13.85
CA ALA A 36 -20.22 26.73 -12.82
C ALA A 36 -20.78 25.46 -12.14
N VAL A 37 -22.06 25.45 -11.78
CA VAL A 37 -22.71 24.26 -11.19
C VAL A 37 -22.74 23.09 -12.19
N VAL A 38 -23.07 23.36 -13.45
CA VAL A 38 -23.08 22.32 -14.50
C VAL A 38 -21.68 21.74 -14.70
N ILE A 39 -20.64 22.58 -14.71
CA ILE A 39 -19.25 22.12 -14.78
C ILE A 39 -18.91 21.23 -13.58
N LEU A 40 -19.26 21.64 -12.35
CA LEU A 40 -19.01 20.84 -11.15
C LEU A 40 -19.73 19.48 -11.19
N LEU A 41 -20.97 19.43 -11.69
CA LEU A 41 -21.71 18.18 -11.84
C LEU A 41 -21.07 17.26 -12.89
N ILE A 42 -20.65 17.81 -14.04
CA ILE A 42 -19.97 17.04 -15.09
C ILE A 42 -18.65 16.47 -14.55
N VAL A 43 -17.86 17.29 -13.84
CA VAL A 43 -16.64 16.84 -13.17
C VAL A 43 -16.97 15.71 -12.19
N GLY A 44 -17.97 15.87 -11.33
CA GLY A 44 -18.40 14.81 -10.41
C GLY A 44 -18.74 13.50 -11.12
N ILE A 45 -19.52 13.55 -12.19
CA ILE A 45 -19.92 12.36 -12.98
C ILE A 45 -18.70 11.66 -13.60
N ILE A 46 -17.68 12.41 -14.01
CA ILE A 46 -16.48 11.85 -14.64
C ILE A 46 -15.53 11.25 -13.59
N PHE A 47 -15.28 11.95 -12.49
CA PHE A 47 -14.23 11.58 -11.53
C PHE A 47 -14.72 10.65 -10.41
N ILE A 48 -15.99 10.71 -9.99
CA ILE A 48 -16.49 9.90 -8.87
C ILE A 48 -16.51 8.39 -9.20
N PRO A 49 -17.00 7.91 -10.37
CA PRO A 49 -17.11 6.48 -10.61
C PRO A 49 -15.75 5.73 -10.61
N PRO A 50 -14.68 6.24 -11.23
CA PRO A 50 -13.35 5.63 -11.10
C PRO A 50 -12.86 5.52 -9.66
N ILE A 51 -13.06 6.56 -8.84
CA ILE A 51 -12.66 6.57 -7.42
C ILE A 51 -13.42 5.50 -6.63
N ILE A 52 -14.74 5.37 -6.85
CA ILE A 52 -15.55 4.32 -6.21
C ILE A 52 -15.06 2.93 -6.63
N LYS A 53 -14.76 2.74 -7.92
CA LYS A 53 -14.27 1.47 -8.44
C LYS A 53 -12.92 1.10 -7.84
N GLU A 54 -11.99 2.05 -7.77
CA GLU A 54 -10.66 1.86 -7.18
C GLU A 54 -10.77 1.51 -5.69
N HIS A 55 -11.60 2.25 -4.93
CA HIS A 55 -11.88 1.94 -3.54
C HIS A 55 -12.47 0.54 -3.34
N GLN A 56 -13.43 0.15 -4.19
CA GLN A 56 -14.02 -1.18 -4.15
C GLN A 56 -12.98 -2.29 -4.45
N GLN A 57 -12.10 -2.07 -5.43
CA GLN A 57 -11.02 -3.00 -5.74
C GLN A 57 -10.05 -3.14 -4.58
N PHE A 58 -9.66 -2.02 -3.94
CA PHE A 58 -8.82 -2.04 -2.75
C PHE A 58 -9.46 -2.83 -1.60
N GLN A 59 -10.73 -2.57 -1.27
CA GLN A 59 -11.43 -3.33 -0.22
C GLN A 59 -11.53 -4.83 -0.54
N THR A 60 -11.75 -5.18 -1.81
CA THR A 60 -11.80 -6.57 -2.25
C THR A 60 -10.43 -7.24 -2.12
N ALA A 61 -9.34 -6.53 -2.44
CA ALA A 61 -7.99 -7.05 -2.26
C ALA A 61 -7.63 -7.25 -0.79
N VAL A 62 -8.03 -6.31 0.10
CA VAL A 62 -7.88 -6.45 1.55
C VAL A 62 -8.62 -7.69 2.07
N ALA A 63 -9.84 -7.95 1.58
CA ALA A 63 -10.59 -9.14 1.96
C ALA A 63 -9.86 -10.44 1.57
N PHE A 64 -9.34 -10.52 0.33
CA PHE A 64 -8.51 -11.65 -0.08
C PHE A 64 -7.23 -11.78 0.74
N HIS A 65 -6.56 -10.67 1.05
CA HIS A 65 -5.37 -10.67 1.90
C HIS A 65 -5.66 -11.26 3.29
N ASN A 66 -6.74 -10.81 3.94
CA ASN A 66 -7.15 -11.33 5.25
C ASN A 66 -7.49 -12.83 5.19
N MET A 67 -8.18 -13.26 4.13
CA MET A 67 -8.48 -14.69 3.91
C MET A 67 -7.20 -15.53 3.72
N GLY A 68 -6.16 -14.94 3.10
CA GLY A 68 -4.83 -15.55 3.02
C GLY A 68 -4.22 -15.80 4.40
N HIS A 69 -4.33 -14.85 5.32
CA HIS A 69 -3.89 -15.03 6.71
C HIS A 69 -4.71 -16.09 7.46
N GLU A 70 -6.02 -16.19 7.24
CA GLU A 70 -6.85 -17.27 7.81
C GLU A 70 -6.38 -18.66 7.36
N HIS A 71 -5.97 -18.79 6.10
CA HIS A 71 -5.38 -20.02 5.58
C HIS A 71 -3.99 -20.31 6.15
N LEU A 72 -3.14 -19.28 6.34
CA LEU A 72 -1.85 -19.44 7.03
C LEU A 72 -2.04 -19.94 8.47
N HIS A 73 -3.00 -19.40 9.21
CA HIS A 73 -3.32 -19.88 10.57
C HIS A 73 -3.79 -21.35 10.58
N SER A 74 -4.34 -21.81 9.47
CA SER A 74 -4.75 -23.20 9.26
C SER A 74 -3.62 -24.09 8.70
N ASN A 75 -2.39 -23.58 8.61
CA ASN A 75 -1.23 -24.21 7.97
C ASN A 75 -1.49 -24.64 6.51
N ASN A 76 -2.34 -23.90 5.80
CA ASN A 76 -2.64 -24.14 4.39
C ASN A 76 -2.00 -23.08 3.50
N ASP A 77 -0.68 -23.21 3.29
CA ASP A 77 0.11 -22.28 2.50
C ASP A 77 -0.35 -22.16 1.05
N GLU A 78 -0.89 -23.24 0.46
CA GLU A 78 -1.33 -23.25 -0.93
C GLU A 78 -2.57 -22.36 -1.11
N ALA A 79 -3.57 -22.54 -0.25
CA ALA A 79 -4.75 -21.68 -0.24
C ALA A 79 -4.41 -20.23 0.15
N ALA A 80 -3.46 -20.04 1.06
CA ALA A 80 -2.97 -18.70 1.40
C ALA A 80 -2.33 -17.99 0.19
N LEU A 81 -1.45 -18.68 -0.55
CA LEU A 81 -0.85 -18.16 -1.78
C LEU A 81 -1.91 -17.78 -2.81
N GLU A 82 -2.93 -18.62 -3.02
CA GLU A 82 -4.04 -18.31 -3.94
C GLU A 82 -4.77 -17.02 -3.55
N CYS A 83 -5.02 -16.83 -2.25
CA CYS A 83 -5.67 -15.64 -1.71
C CYS A 83 -4.82 -14.39 -1.88
N PHE A 84 -3.54 -14.41 -1.50
CA PHE A 84 -2.65 -13.27 -1.70
C PHE A 84 -2.45 -12.94 -3.18
N GLN A 85 -2.38 -13.95 -4.04
CA GLN A 85 -2.32 -13.74 -5.49
C GLN A 85 -3.62 -13.13 -6.04
N ALA A 86 -4.78 -13.51 -5.50
CA ALA A 86 -6.05 -12.87 -5.83
C ALA A 86 -6.09 -11.41 -5.38
N ALA A 87 -5.52 -11.11 -4.20
CA ALA A 87 -5.38 -9.75 -3.70
C ALA A 87 -4.56 -8.89 -4.68
N ILE A 88 -3.33 -9.28 -5.03
CA ILE A 88 -2.46 -8.48 -5.93
C ILE A 88 -3.02 -8.35 -7.35
N ARG A 89 -3.79 -9.34 -7.85
CA ARG A 89 -4.48 -9.24 -9.15
C ARG A 89 -5.64 -8.23 -9.11
N THR A 90 -6.26 -8.07 -7.94
CA THR A 90 -7.40 -7.16 -7.75
C THR A 90 -6.92 -5.73 -7.53
N TYR A 91 -5.93 -5.57 -6.66
CA TYR A 91 -5.26 -4.30 -6.37
C TYR A 91 -3.86 -4.61 -5.83
N PRO A 92 -2.77 -4.11 -6.44
CA PRO A 92 -1.41 -4.35 -5.96
C PRO A 92 -1.21 -3.78 -4.55
N MET A 93 -0.88 -4.65 -3.58
CA MET A 93 -0.64 -4.29 -2.19
C MET A 93 0.75 -4.74 -1.77
N GLU A 94 1.50 -3.85 -1.13
CA GLU A 94 2.86 -4.10 -0.63
C GLU A 94 2.87 -5.32 0.31
N GLU A 95 1.89 -5.36 1.22
CA GLU A 95 1.72 -6.40 2.23
C GLU A 95 1.54 -7.79 1.58
N SER A 96 0.67 -7.90 0.58
CA SER A 96 0.43 -9.18 -0.10
C SER A 96 1.65 -9.70 -0.86
N PHE A 97 2.50 -8.83 -1.41
CA PHE A 97 3.78 -9.26 -2.01
C PHE A 97 4.75 -9.77 -0.93
N LEU A 98 4.83 -9.09 0.21
CA LEU A 98 5.66 -9.52 1.34
C LEU A 98 5.22 -10.89 1.88
N GLU A 99 3.91 -11.15 1.98
CA GLU A 99 3.40 -12.45 2.44
C GLU A 99 3.73 -13.60 1.47
N ILE A 100 3.51 -13.40 0.17
CA ILE A 100 3.86 -14.41 -0.84
C ILE A 100 5.36 -14.72 -0.80
N ALA A 101 6.19 -13.67 -0.69
CA ALA A 101 7.63 -13.80 -0.61
C ALA A 101 8.05 -14.54 0.68
N SER A 102 7.44 -14.22 1.83
CA SER A 102 7.64 -14.91 3.11
C SER A 102 7.35 -16.41 3.01
N ILE A 103 6.23 -16.80 2.38
CA ILE A 103 5.90 -18.22 2.17
C ILE A 103 6.98 -18.92 1.32
N HIS A 104 7.51 -18.26 0.29
CA HIS A 104 8.60 -18.81 -0.50
C HIS A 104 9.92 -18.88 0.27
N HIS A 105 10.22 -17.88 1.10
CA HIS A 105 11.38 -17.86 1.98
C HIS A 105 11.40 -19.07 2.92
N PHE A 106 10.32 -19.32 3.65
CA PHE A 106 10.22 -20.45 4.58
C PHE A 106 10.27 -21.81 3.90
N LYS A 107 9.86 -21.88 2.63
CA LYS A 107 10.00 -23.09 1.79
C LYS A 107 11.40 -23.24 1.17
N GLY A 108 12.32 -22.31 1.43
CA GLY A 108 13.68 -22.30 0.85
C GLY A 108 13.71 -21.95 -0.64
N ASN A 109 12.62 -21.40 -1.18
CA ASN A 109 12.51 -21.04 -2.60
C ASN A 109 13.00 -19.60 -2.83
N HIS A 110 14.28 -19.34 -2.56
CA HIS A 110 14.88 -18.00 -2.61
C HIS A 110 14.75 -17.30 -3.97
N GLU A 111 14.86 -18.04 -5.08
CA GLU A 111 14.66 -17.45 -6.42
C GLU A 111 13.24 -16.94 -6.63
N LYS A 112 12.23 -17.68 -6.14
CA LYS A 112 10.83 -17.26 -6.23
C LYS A 112 10.53 -16.08 -5.32
N GLU A 113 11.13 -16.04 -4.13
CA GLU A 113 11.04 -14.89 -3.23
C GLU A 113 11.51 -13.60 -3.93
N ILE A 114 12.69 -13.64 -4.55
CA ILE A 114 13.24 -12.51 -5.32
C ILE A 114 12.32 -12.12 -6.49
N GLU A 115 11.78 -13.10 -7.22
CA GLU A 115 10.85 -12.85 -8.33
C GLU A 115 9.61 -12.09 -7.85
N VAL A 116 9.02 -12.50 -6.72
CA VAL A 116 7.84 -11.86 -6.13
C VAL A 116 8.13 -10.41 -5.75
N TYR A 117 9.28 -10.11 -5.13
CA TYR A 117 9.66 -8.72 -4.84
C TYR A 117 9.82 -7.89 -6.10
N ARG A 118 10.48 -8.44 -7.13
CA ARG A 118 10.67 -7.75 -8.42
C ARG A 118 9.33 -7.48 -9.12
N ASP A 119 8.40 -8.42 -9.09
CA ASP A 119 7.06 -8.25 -9.63
C ASP A 119 6.25 -7.20 -8.86
N GLY A 120 6.36 -7.21 -7.53
CA GLY A 120 5.81 -6.16 -6.68
C GLY A 120 6.33 -4.78 -7.08
N LEU A 121 7.64 -4.64 -7.26
CA LEU A 121 8.28 -3.37 -7.66
C LEU A 121 7.94 -2.90 -9.09
N LYS A 122 7.46 -3.77 -9.98
CA LYS A 122 6.90 -3.34 -11.28
C LYS A 122 5.62 -2.52 -11.09
N SER A 123 4.81 -2.90 -10.11
CA SER A 123 3.52 -2.27 -9.79
C SER A 123 3.65 -1.16 -8.76
N LEU A 124 4.54 -1.33 -7.78
CA LEU A 124 4.75 -0.46 -6.62
C LEU A 124 6.20 0.07 -6.62
N LYS A 125 6.52 0.90 -7.62
CA LYS A 125 7.90 1.34 -7.90
C LYS A 125 8.59 2.06 -6.74
N ASP A 126 7.78 2.74 -5.92
CA ASP A 126 8.19 3.57 -4.79
C ASP A 126 7.98 2.87 -3.43
N SER A 127 7.89 1.54 -3.41
CA SER A 127 7.86 0.76 -2.17
C SER A 127 9.26 0.65 -1.57
N SER A 128 9.53 1.43 -0.52
CA SER A 128 10.79 1.29 0.24
C SER A 128 10.87 -0.07 0.95
N LYS A 129 9.74 -0.63 1.42
CA LYS A 129 9.74 -1.93 2.11
C LYS A 129 10.09 -3.09 1.19
N LEU A 130 9.51 -3.16 -0.02
CA LEU A 130 9.85 -4.22 -0.98
C LEU A 130 11.32 -4.13 -1.43
N ARG A 131 11.85 -2.92 -1.61
CA ARG A 131 13.28 -2.74 -1.91
C ARG A 131 14.17 -3.17 -0.75
N CYS A 132 13.80 -2.82 0.48
CA CYS A 132 14.53 -3.24 1.66
C CYS A 132 14.52 -4.77 1.85
N ALA A 133 13.37 -5.41 1.62
CA ALA A 133 13.23 -6.86 1.65
C ALA A 133 14.09 -7.54 0.57
N LEU A 134 14.05 -7.04 -0.66
CA LEU A 134 14.90 -7.52 -1.76
C LEU A 134 16.40 -7.33 -1.47
N ALA A 135 16.78 -6.18 -0.91
CA ALA A 135 18.16 -5.91 -0.49
C ALA A 135 18.61 -6.87 0.61
N THR A 136 17.72 -7.18 1.56
CA THR A 136 17.97 -8.15 2.63
C THR A 136 18.22 -9.52 2.03
N GLU A 137 17.38 -9.99 1.12
CA GLU A 137 17.56 -11.30 0.49
C GLU A 137 18.86 -11.38 -0.33
N TYR A 138 19.22 -10.31 -1.06
CA TYR A 138 20.53 -10.24 -1.72
C TYR A 138 21.70 -10.26 -0.73
N TYR A 139 21.57 -9.57 0.40
CA TYR A 139 22.58 -9.59 1.46
C TYR A 139 22.80 -11.01 2.00
N LEU A 140 21.73 -11.78 2.20
CA LEU A 140 21.80 -13.18 2.65
C LEU A 140 22.47 -14.10 1.63
N GLN A 141 22.27 -13.83 0.35
CA GLN A 141 22.95 -14.54 -0.74
C GLN A 141 24.37 -14.00 -1.02
N GLU A 142 24.90 -13.12 -0.15
CA GLU A 142 26.20 -12.45 -0.31
C GLU A 142 26.37 -11.62 -1.58
N LYS A 143 25.24 -11.28 -2.22
CA LYS A 143 25.13 -10.39 -3.38
C LYS A 143 25.16 -8.93 -2.92
N TYR A 144 26.29 -8.52 -2.34
CA TYR A 144 26.42 -7.23 -1.66
C TYR A 144 26.22 -6.03 -2.59
N ASP A 145 26.60 -6.15 -3.87
CA ASP A 145 26.47 -5.04 -4.82
C ASP A 145 25.00 -4.75 -5.15
N GLU A 146 24.23 -5.82 -5.38
CA GLU A 146 22.79 -5.74 -5.61
C GLU A 146 22.06 -5.27 -4.33
N ALA A 147 22.45 -5.79 -3.16
CA ALA A 147 21.89 -5.37 -1.89
C ALA A 147 22.12 -3.87 -1.60
N ILE A 148 23.36 -3.38 -1.80
CA ILE A 148 23.68 -1.94 -1.67
C ILE A 148 22.80 -1.11 -2.60
N THR A 149 22.69 -1.52 -3.85
CA THR A 149 21.89 -0.79 -4.85
C THR A 149 20.44 -0.65 -4.40
N GLU A 150 19.80 -1.74 -3.99
CA GLU A 150 18.40 -1.71 -3.56
C GLU A 150 18.21 -0.96 -2.23
N SER A 151 19.13 -1.08 -1.27
CA SER A 151 19.10 -0.30 -0.02
C SER A 151 19.25 1.20 -0.27
N GLU A 152 20.14 1.62 -1.17
CA GLU A 152 20.29 3.02 -1.53
C GLU A 152 19.02 3.58 -2.18
N ILE A 153 18.35 2.80 -3.03
CA ILE A 153 17.07 3.23 -3.62
C ILE A 153 15.99 3.29 -2.54
N ALA A 154 15.92 2.31 -1.63
CA ALA A 154 14.99 2.31 -0.50
C ALA A 154 15.15 3.57 0.38
N LEU A 155 16.40 3.99 0.65
CA LEU A 155 16.72 5.19 1.44
C LEU A 155 16.50 6.50 0.69
N LYS A 156 16.54 6.49 -0.65
CA LYS A 156 16.13 7.65 -1.46
C LYS A 156 14.62 7.88 -1.39
N ILE A 157 13.84 6.80 -1.33
CA ILE A 157 12.37 6.84 -1.20
C ILE A 157 11.98 7.21 0.24
N ASP A 158 12.55 6.50 1.21
CA ASP A 158 12.33 6.74 2.64
C ASP A 158 13.68 6.84 3.38
N PRO A 159 14.19 8.06 3.61
CA PRO A 159 15.43 8.29 4.35
C PRO A 159 15.41 7.80 5.80
N TYR A 160 14.22 7.52 6.36
CA TYR A 160 14.05 7.06 7.74
C TYR A 160 13.91 5.54 7.86
N ASN A 161 14.00 4.80 6.74
CA ASN A 161 13.99 3.35 6.76
C ASN A 161 15.26 2.81 7.44
N SER A 162 15.19 2.61 8.76
CA SER A 162 16.30 2.12 9.59
C SER A 162 16.78 0.75 9.16
N GLU A 163 15.88 -0.07 8.62
CA GLU A 163 16.18 -1.41 8.16
C GLU A 163 17.05 -1.38 6.89
N ALA A 164 16.68 -0.56 5.91
CA ALA A 164 17.46 -0.36 4.70
C ALA A 164 18.84 0.23 5.02
N LYS A 165 18.91 1.14 6.00
CA LYS A 165 20.18 1.68 6.51
C LYS A 165 21.07 0.59 7.12
N ASN A 166 20.51 -0.27 7.97
CA ASN A 166 21.25 -1.36 8.59
C ASN A 166 21.77 -2.36 7.53
N VAL A 167 20.93 -2.72 6.55
CA VAL A 167 21.33 -3.60 5.44
C VAL A 167 22.48 -2.96 4.65
N LEU A 168 22.39 -1.67 4.33
CA LEU A 168 23.45 -0.94 3.62
C LEU A 168 24.77 -0.96 4.39
N GLU A 169 24.75 -0.62 5.69
CA GLU A 169 25.92 -0.61 6.55
C GLU A 169 26.58 -2.00 6.63
N HIS A 170 25.77 -3.06 6.79
CA HIS A 170 26.24 -4.43 6.79
C HIS A 170 26.86 -4.80 5.43
N CYS A 171 26.17 -4.54 4.33
CA CYS A 171 26.69 -4.86 2.99
C CYS A 171 28.03 -4.17 2.72
N GLN A 172 28.17 -2.88 3.06
CA GLN A 172 29.43 -2.14 2.89
C GLN A 172 30.57 -2.75 3.72
N LYS A 173 30.29 -3.10 4.98
CA LYS A 173 31.26 -3.74 5.88
C LYS A 173 31.76 -5.08 5.32
N TYR A 174 30.85 -5.96 4.87
CA TYR A 174 31.22 -7.30 4.36
C TYR A 174 31.76 -7.29 2.94
N LYS A 175 31.39 -6.27 2.13
CA LYS A 175 32.03 -6.02 0.84
C LYS A 175 33.50 -5.64 1.03
N ALA A 176 33.81 -4.76 1.99
CA ALA A 176 35.18 -4.35 2.33
C ALA A 176 36.02 -5.44 3.03
N HIS A 177 35.36 -6.39 3.70
CA HIS A 177 35.99 -7.48 4.46
C HIS A 177 35.57 -8.87 3.96
N PRO A 178 36.04 -9.29 2.76
CA PRO A 178 35.67 -10.58 2.17
C PRO A 178 36.00 -11.79 3.05
N GLU A 179 37.00 -11.69 3.92
CA GLU A 179 37.40 -12.74 4.89
C GLU A 179 36.36 -13.03 5.99
N LYS A 180 35.35 -12.16 6.10
CA LYS A 180 34.24 -12.25 7.06
C LYS A 180 32.92 -12.69 6.41
N ARG A 181 32.88 -12.81 5.07
CA ARG A 181 31.72 -13.34 4.34
C ARG A 181 31.43 -14.78 4.80
N GLY A 182 30.16 -15.18 4.80
CA GLY A 182 29.69 -16.47 5.33
C GLY A 182 29.82 -16.67 6.85
N LYS A 183 30.43 -15.72 7.59
CA LYS A 183 30.58 -15.77 9.06
C LYS A 183 29.60 -14.88 9.79
N HIS A 184 28.79 -14.12 9.07
CA HIS A 184 27.66 -13.45 9.67
C HIS A 184 26.58 -14.52 9.87
N ASN A 185 26.26 -14.79 11.13
CA ASN A 185 24.94 -15.26 11.49
C ASN A 185 24.15 -13.96 11.72
N LEU A 186 23.50 -13.38 10.71
CA LEU A 186 22.12 -12.98 11.02
C LEU A 186 21.50 -14.32 11.29
N ASN A 187 21.28 -14.61 12.56
CA ASN A 187 20.74 -15.87 13.01
C ASN A 187 19.53 -16.06 12.09
N GLN A 188 19.44 -17.17 11.36
CA GLN A 188 18.26 -17.36 10.51
C GLN A 188 16.99 -17.22 11.36
N GLU A 189 17.10 -17.43 12.67
CA GLU A 189 16.17 -17.04 13.73
C GLU A 189 15.79 -15.54 13.87
N GLU A 190 16.70 -14.57 13.70
CA GLU A 190 16.41 -13.13 13.72
C GLU A 190 15.70 -12.68 12.44
N LEU A 191 16.08 -13.25 11.29
CA LEU A 191 15.38 -13.05 10.02
C LEU A 191 14.04 -13.77 10.01
N ASN A 192 14.00 -15.02 10.45
CA ASN A 192 12.78 -15.77 10.67
C ASN A 192 11.91 -15.06 11.69
N LYS A 193 12.44 -14.35 12.71
CA LYS A 193 11.64 -13.46 13.57
C LYS A 193 11.09 -12.28 12.80
N ARG A 194 11.86 -11.67 11.91
CA ARG A 194 11.42 -10.53 11.08
C ARG A 194 10.30 -10.90 10.10
N TYR A 195 10.40 -12.05 9.44
CA TYR A 195 9.32 -12.62 8.62
C TYR A 195 8.21 -13.24 9.48
N ASN A 196 8.53 -13.82 10.65
CA ASN A 196 7.54 -14.30 11.61
C ASN A 196 6.81 -13.18 12.33
N ILE A 197 7.25 -11.91 12.36
CA ILE A 197 6.42 -10.83 12.91
C ILE A 197 5.14 -10.70 12.07
N ASN A 198 5.21 -10.99 10.78
CA ASN A 198 4.04 -11.05 9.90
C ASN A 198 3.20 -12.34 10.10
N HIS A 199 3.81 -13.44 10.54
CA HIS A 199 3.09 -14.66 10.97
C HIS A 199 2.72 -14.70 12.46
N GLN A 200 3.20 -13.76 13.28
CA GLN A 200 2.91 -13.61 14.71
C GLN A 200 1.62 -12.81 14.91
N HIS A 201 0.55 -13.23 14.25
CA HIS A 201 -0.74 -13.40 14.94
C HIS A 201 -0.78 -14.78 15.60
N ASN A 202 0.35 -15.18 16.21
CA ASN A 202 0.47 -16.40 17.01
C ASN A 202 -0.48 -16.29 18.20
N GLY A 203 -1.61 -16.98 18.08
CA GLY A 203 -2.42 -17.53 19.15
C GLY A 203 -2.59 -16.62 20.36
N CYS A 204 -3.74 -15.93 20.40
CA CYS A 204 -4.51 -15.91 21.64
C CYS A 204 -4.53 -17.36 22.16
N HIS A 205 -3.66 -17.64 23.12
CA HIS A 205 -3.76 -18.80 23.95
C HIS A 205 -5.16 -18.76 24.54
N GLY A 206 -5.92 -19.82 24.29
CA GLY A 206 -7.16 -20.04 25.01
C GLY A 206 -6.88 -19.96 26.50
N HIS A 207 -7.54 -19.00 27.15
CA HIS A 207 -7.93 -19.07 28.54
C HIS A 207 -9.38 -18.60 28.63
#